data_AF-A0AAD9JL24-F1
#
_entry.id   AF-A0AAD9JL24-F1
#
_cell.length_a   1.000
_cell.length_b   1.000
_cell.length_c   1.000
_cell.angle_alpha   90.00
_cell.angle_beta   90.00
_cell.angle_gamma   90.00
#
_symmetry.space_group_name_H-M   'P 1'
#
loop_
_entity.id
_entity.type
_entity.pdbx_description
1 polymer ?
#
loop_
_entity_poly.entity_id
_entity_poly.type
_entity_poly.pdbx_seq_one_letter_code
_entity_poly.pdbx_strand_id
1 'polypeptide(L)'
;MMMRRYQDAIRTFSNILLYIQRTQQMFQNRHYLYDQINKQNDQMYTLLAICLVLHPMRIDESVHSQLREKYSDKMIRLQKADLVEFEGSFSFACPKFLSPVPPNYEAIDAMPPNFHKEPFLLQLKVFMDEVYQQQLIPTIRSYLRLYTTLPISKLAAFQEMKEDDLRIILMCFKECPESDKYWVFFPQHKMKNIVWTKGSSGLEGEFQSASEVDFYIDKDMIHIADTKVARRYGDFFIRQIHKFEEVVKQDPEKNTGRMNKLTE
;
A
#
# COMPACT_ATOMS: atom_id res chain seq x y z
N MET A 1 -1.13 -3.02 -9.29
CA MET A 1 -1.95 -3.89 -8.41
C MET A 1 -1.59 -5.35 -8.62
N MET A 2 -1.87 -5.97 -9.77
CA MET A 2 -1.63 -7.41 -10.02
C MET A 2 -0.16 -7.88 -9.90
N MET A 3 0.81 -6.96 -10.04
CA MET A 3 2.24 -7.24 -9.80
C MET A 3 2.64 -7.15 -8.32
N ARG A 4 1.67 -7.15 -7.39
CA ARG A 4 1.83 -7.04 -5.93
C ARG A 4 2.52 -5.78 -5.39
N ARG A 5 2.85 -4.82 -6.25
CA ARG A 5 3.40 -3.51 -5.89
C ARG A 5 2.29 -2.54 -5.46
N TYR A 6 1.69 -2.77 -4.29
CA TYR A 6 0.57 -1.97 -3.77
C TYR A 6 0.95 -0.53 -3.43
N GLN A 7 2.11 -0.31 -2.81
CA GLN A 7 2.58 1.02 -2.43
C GLN A 7 2.73 1.97 -3.63
N ASP A 8 3.32 1.50 -4.72
CA ASP A 8 3.46 2.31 -5.93
C ASP A 8 2.12 2.50 -6.63
N ALA A 9 1.26 1.48 -6.63
CA ALA A 9 -0.11 1.61 -7.12
C ALA A 9 -0.88 2.71 -6.37
N ILE A 10 -0.82 2.73 -5.03
CA ILE A 10 -1.45 3.77 -4.20
C ILE A 10 -0.93 5.17 -4.56
N ARG A 11 0.39 5.34 -4.72
CA ARG A 11 0.98 6.63 -5.12
C ARG A 11 0.48 7.08 -6.50
N THR A 12 0.49 6.18 -7.48
CA THR A 12 0.02 6.51 -8.84
C THR A 12 -1.47 6.84 -8.87
N PHE A 13 -2.31 6.07 -8.19
CA PHE A 13 -3.74 6.36 -8.09
C PHE A 13 -4.00 7.69 -7.38
N SER A 14 -3.32 7.96 -6.25
CA SER A 14 -3.45 9.24 -5.54
C SER A 14 -3.10 10.43 -6.43
N ASN A 15 -2.01 10.34 -7.21
CA ASN A 15 -1.60 11.41 -8.10
C ASN A 15 -2.61 11.65 -9.24
N ILE A 16 -3.12 10.58 -9.85
CA ILE A 16 -4.11 10.68 -10.93
C ILE A 16 -5.44 11.21 -10.42
N LEU A 17 -5.92 10.73 -9.26
CA LEU A 17 -7.16 11.20 -8.65
C LEU A 17 -7.11 12.70 -8.29
N LEU A 18 -5.98 13.16 -7.74
CA LEU A 18 -5.74 14.59 -7.50
C LEU A 18 -5.75 15.39 -8.79
N TYR A 19 -5.18 14.86 -9.88
CA TYR A 19 -5.21 15.51 -11.18
C TYR A 19 -6.63 15.63 -11.72
N ILE A 20 -7.42 14.54 -11.67
CA ILE A 20 -8.83 14.53 -12.12
C ILE A 20 -9.66 15.53 -11.31
N GLN A 21 -9.48 15.58 -9.98
CA GLN A 21 -10.17 16.54 -9.11
C GLN A 21 -9.89 18.00 -9.51
N ARG A 22 -8.65 18.33 -9.88
CA ARG A 22 -8.27 19.69 -10.29
C ARG A 22 -8.73 20.07 -11.70
N THR A 23 -8.86 19.09 -12.57
CA THR A 23 -9.16 19.30 -14.00
C THR A 23 -10.63 19.06 -14.36
N GLN A 24 -11.45 18.63 -13.40
CA GLN A 24 -12.87 18.32 -13.57
C GLN A 24 -13.68 19.41 -14.29
N GLN A 25 -13.42 20.70 -14.01
CA GLN A 25 -14.13 21.82 -14.64
C GLN A 25 -13.75 22.02 -16.12
N MET A 26 -12.54 21.63 -16.54
CA MET A 26 -12.08 21.78 -17.92
C MET A 26 -12.75 20.76 -18.87
N PHE A 27 -13.15 19.60 -18.35
CA PHE A 27 -13.72 18.50 -19.14
C PHE A 27 -15.24 18.61 -19.38
N GLN A 28 -15.91 19.56 -18.72
CA GLN A 28 -17.37 19.76 -18.85
C GLN A 28 -17.80 20.06 -20.30
N ASN A 29 -16.91 20.66 -21.11
CA ASN A 29 -17.16 21.01 -22.50
C ASN A 29 -17.18 19.79 -23.47
N ARG A 30 -16.79 18.59 -23.02
CA ARG A 30 -16.79 17.34 -23.81
C ARG A 30 -17.59 16.26 -23.09
N HIS A 31 -18.92 16.40 -23.11
CA HIS A 31 -19.88 15.54 -22.38
C HIS A 31 -19.60 14.02 -22.48
N TYR A 32 -19.33 13.49 -23.68
CA TYR A 32 -19.07 12.06 -23.87
C TYR A 32 -17.80 11.56 -23.14
N LEU A 33 -16.74 12.37 -23.15
CA LEU A 33 -15.49 12.03 -22.46
C LEU A 33 -15.65 12.18 -20.94
N TYR A 34 -16.47 13.13 -20.50
CA TYR A 34 -16.74 13.39 -19.09
C TYR A 34 -17.35 12.19 -18.37
N ASP A 35 -18.37 11.55 -18.95
CA ASP A 35 -19.00 10.37 -18.36
C ASP A 35 -18.08 9.15 -18.31
N GLN A 36 -17.26 8.96 -19.34
CA GLN A 36 -16.26 7.90 -19.37
C GLN A 36 -15.18 8.12 -18.30
N ILE A 37 -14.69 9.37 -18.15
CA ILE A 37 -13.71 9.74 -17.12
C ILE A 37 -14.30 9.56 -15.73
N ASN A 38 -15.55 9.95 -15.47
CA ASN A 38 -16.19 9.76 -14.17
C ASN A 38 -16.35 8.28 -13.81
N LYS A 39 -16.74 7.43 -14.77
CA LYS A 39 -16.81 5.99 -14.54
C LYS A 39 -15.44 5.39 -14.22
N GLN A 40 -14.40 5.81 -14.95
CA GLN A 40 -13.02 5.40 -14.65
C GLN A 40 -12.56 5.92 -13.28
N ASN A 41 -12.96 7.13 -12.90
CA ASN A 41 -12.67 7.72 -11.61
C ASN A 41 -13.26 6.86 -10.47
N ASP A 42 -14.51 6.42 -10.61
CA ASP A 42 -15.15 5.53 -9.63
C ASP A 42 -14.50 4.14 -9.55
N GLN A 43 -14.09 3.58 -10.70
CA GLN A 43 -13.29 2.35 -10.75
C GLN A 43 -11.94 2.53 -10.04
N MET A 44 -11.27 3.67 -10.25
CA MET A 44 -10.00 3.99 -9.60
C MET A 44 -10.14 4.14 -8.08
N TYR A 45 -11.18 4.80 -7.57
CA TYR A 45 -11.45 4.85 -6.13
C TYR A 45 -11.71 3.46 -5.54
N THR A 46 -12.43 2.60 -6.26
CA THR A 46 -12.67 1.21 -5.85
C THR A 46 -11.36 0.42 -5.76
N LEU A 47 -10.47 0.55 -6.75
CA LEU A 47 -9.13 -0.08 -6.71
C LEU A 47 -8.26 0.50 -5.58
N LEU A 48 -8.32 1.81 -5.36
CA LEU A 48 -7.60 2.45 -4.27
C LEU A 48 -8.08 1.93 -2.91
N ALA A 49 -9.38 1.75 -2.72
CA ALA A 49 -9.96 1.18 -1.50
C ALA A 49 -9.40 -0.23 -1.23
N ILE A 50 -9.38 -1.10 -2.25
CA ILE A 50 -8.78 -2.44 -2.14
C ILE A 50 -7.30 -2.34 -1.75
N CYS A 51 -6.52 -1.53 -2.47
CA CYS A 51 -5.09 -1.35 -2.17
C CYS A 51 -4.84 -0.87 -0.73
N LEU A 52 -5.67 0.04 -0.21
CA LEU A 52 -5.52 0.59 1.14
C LEU A 52 -5.89 -0.42 2.23
N VAL A 53 -6.84 -1.31 1.97
CA VAL A 53 -7.20 -2.39 2.90
C VAL A 53 -6.08 -3.43 2.95
N LEU A 54 -5.55 -3.83 1.80
CA LEU A 54 -4.44 -4.78 1.72
C LEU A 54 -3.13 -4.20 2.28
N HIS A 55 -2.87 -2.92 2.00
CA HIS A 55 -1.70 -2.21 2.49
C HIS A 55 -2.08 -0.84 3.11
N PRO A 56 -2.20 -0.78 4.46
CA PRO A 56 -2.56 0.47 5.13
C PRO A 56 -1.42 1.49 5.00
N MET A 57 -1.63 2.51 4.17
CA MET A 57 -0.70 3.61 3.93
C MET A 57 -1.40 4.95 4.15
N ARG A 58 -0.66 5.94 4.65
CA ARG A 58 -1.17 7.33 4.71
C ARG A 58 -1.19 7.93 3.31
N ILE A 59 -2.35 8.42 2.91
CA ILE A 59 -2.57 9.14 1.64
C ILE A 59 -2.89 10.61 1.91
N ASP A 60 -3.02 11.41 0.85
CA ASP A 60 -3.41 12.81 0.94
C ASP A 60 -4.83 12.97 1.52
N GLU A 61 -5.01 13.94 2.40
CA GLU A 61 -6.27 14.12 3.15
C GLU A 61 -7.45 14.42 2.22
N SER A 62 -7.22 15.10 1.09
CA SER A 62 -8.29 15.44 0.14
C SER A 62 -8.86 14.19 -0.55
N VAL A 63 -7.99 13.31 -1.04
CA VAL A 63 -8.35 12.01 -1.64
C VAL A 63 -8.96 11.10 -0.58
N HIS A 64 -8.39 11.11 0.63
CA HIS A 64 -8.86 10.28 1.73
C HIS A 64 -10.27 10.67 2.19
N SER A 65 -10.55 11.97 2.26
CA SER A 65 -11.87 12.49 2.64
C SER A 65 -12.94 12.05 1.63
N GLN A 66 -12.69 12.25 0.33
CA GLN A 66 -13.62 11.82 -0.73
C GLN A 66 -13.84 10.31 -0.77
N LEU A 67 -12.78 9.53 -0.53
CA LEU A 67 -12.87 8.08 -0.44
C LEU A 67 -13.76 7.66 0.75
N ARG A 68 -13.59 8.28 1.93
CA ARG A 68 -14.43 8.01 3.09
C ARG A 68 -15.89 8.42 2.86
N GLU A 69 -16.13 9.54 2.20
CA GLU A 69 -17.50 10.02 1.97
C GLU A 69 -18.29 9.09 1.03
N LYS A 70 -17.68 8.65 -0.08
CA LYS A 70 -18.37 7.87 -1.11
C LYS A 70 -18.25 6.35 -0.97
N TYR A 71 -17.16 5.86 -0.36
CA TYR A 71 -16.80 4.44 -0.35
C TYR A 71 -16.60 3.89 1.07
N SER A 72 -16.98 4.61 2.12
CA SER A 72 -16.85 4.16 3.53
C SER A 72 -17.47 2.80 3.78
N ASP A 73 -18.72 2.58 3.36
CA ASP A 73 -19.42 1.32 3.60
C ASP A 73 -18.74 0.12 2.94
N LYS A 74 -18.23 0.33 1.71
CA LYS A 74 -17.45 -0.71 1.01
C LYS A 74 -16.12 -0.95 1.70
N MET A 75 -15.42 0.10 2.13
CA MET A 75 -14.17 -0.03 2.86
C MET A 75 -14.34 -0.81 4.17
N ILE A 76 -15.42 -0.57 4.92
CA ILE A 76 -15.69 -1.31 6.17
C ILE A 76 -15.93 -2.80 5.88
N ARG A 77 -16.68 -3.13 4.82
CA ARG A 77 -16.89 -4.52 4.40
C ARG A 77 -15.60 -5.20 3.93
N LEU A 78 -14.78 -4.48 3.16
CA LEU A 78 -13.46 -4.97 2.74
C LEU A 78 -12.51 -5.17 3.93
N GLN A 79 -12.55 -4.29 4.94
CA GLN A 79 -11.78 -4.44 6.18
C GLN A 79 -12.19 -5.66 7.00
N LYS A 80 -13.47 -6.07 6.93
CA LYS A 80 -13.97 -7.31 7.53
C LYS A 80 -13.60 -8.57 6.74
N ALA A 81 -12.84 -8.44 5.65
CA ALA A 81 -12.47 -9.53 4.76
C ALA A 81 -13.67 -10.25 4.11
N ASP A 82 -14.73 -9.50 3.75
CA ASP A 82 -15.88 -10.07 3.03
C ASP A 82 -15.53 -10.37 1.56
N LEU A 83 -15.38 -11.67 1.26
CA LEU A 83 -14.96 -12.18 -0.04
C LEU A 83 -15.91 -11.78 -1.18
N VAL A 84 -17.20 -11.67 -0.91
CA VAL A 84 -18.20 -11.31 -1.92
C VAL A 84 -18.01 -9.86 -2.38
N GLU A 85 -17.72 -8.96 -1.45
CA GLU A 85 -17.46 -7.56 -1.77
C GLU A 85 -16.12 -7.39 -2.49
N PHE A 86 -15.11 -8.23 -2.18
CA PHE A 86 -13.86 -8.29 -2.94
C PHE A 86 -14.10 -8.72 -4.39
N GLU A 87 -14.93 -9.74 -4.62
CA GLU A 87 -15.28 -10.21 -5.96
C GLU A 87 -16.02 -9.14 -6.76
N GLY A 88 -17.05 -8.55 -6.16
CA GLY A 88 -17.85 -7.50 -6.80
C GLY A 88 -17.02 -6.25 -7.10
N SER A 89 -16.15 -5.83 -6.18
CA SER A 89 -15.26 -4.69 -6.37
C SER A 89 -14.21 -4.96 -7.44
N PHE A 90 -13.63 -6.16 -7.49
CA PHE A 90 -12.69 -6.56 -8.53
C PHE A 90 -13.38 -6.63 -9.90
N SER A 91 -14.56 -7.23 -9.98
CA SER A 91 -15.34 -7.30 -11.23
C SER A 91 -15.74 -5.92 -11.77
N PHE A 92 -16.04 -4.96 -10.88
CA PHE A 92 -16.39 -3.61 -11.29
C PHE A 92 -15.18 -2.82 -11.79
N ALA A 93 -14.04 -2.99 -11.12
CA ALA A 93 -12.89 -2.12 -11.31
C ALA A 93 -11.80 -2.70 -12.23
N CYS A 94 -11.86 -3.98 -12.55
CA CYS A 94 -10.95 -4.59 -13.50
C CYS A 94 -11.19 -4.10 -14.94
N PRO A 95 -10.11 -3.83 -15.70
CA PRO A 95 -10.20 -3.69 -17.14
C PRO A 95 -10.80 -4.95 -17.77
N LYS A 96 -11.48 -4.81 -18.90
CA LYS A 96 -11.97 -5.97 -19.66
C LYS A 96 -10.78 -6.77 -20.17
N PHE A 97 -10.59 -7.98 -19.66
CA PHE A 97 -9.57 -8.89 -20.18
C PHE A 97 -9.97 -9.39 -21.56
N LEU A 98 -9.03 -9.32 -22.51
CA LEU A 98 -9.21 -9.82 -23.86
C LEU A 98 -8.57 -11.21 -23.93
N SER A 99 -9.31 -12.19 -24.45
CA SER A 99 -8.70 -13.46 -24.86
C SER A 99 -7.87 -13.20 -26.11
N PRO A 100 -6.58 -13.57 -26.13
CA PRO A 100 -5.74 -13.45 -27.33
C PRO A 100 -6.11 -14.48 -28.42
N VAL A 101 -6.94 -15.49 -28.08
CA VAL A 101 -7.39 -16.51 -29.03
C VAL A 101 -8.74 -16.07 -29.62
N PRO A 102 -8.86 -15.95 -30.95
CA PRO A 102 -10.13 -15.68 -31.59
C PRO A 102 -11.12 -16.83 -31.29
N PRO A 103 -12.39 -16.53 -30.99
CA PRO A 103 -13.38 -17.56 -30.69
C PRO A 103 -13.52 -18.50 -31.89
N ASN A 104 -13.31 -19.80 -31.66
CA ASN A 104 -13.54 -20.81 -32.67
C ASN A 104 -15.04 -21.10 -32.78
N TYR A 105 -15.69 -20.57 -33.82
CA TYR A 105 -17.13 -20.71 -34.07
C TYR A 105 -17.52 -22.09 -34.63
N GLU A 106 -16.57 -22.95 -35.00
CA GLU A 106 -16.85 -24.29 -35.55
C GLU A 106 -17.03 -25.35 -34.46
N ALA A 107 -16.53 -25.09 -33.25
CA ALA A 107 -16.53 -26.02 -32.12
C ALA A 107 -17.44 -25.55 -30.97
N ILE A 108 -18.55 -24.86 -31.29
CA ILE A 108 -19.49 -24.29 -30.30
C ILE A 108 -20.06 -25.38 -29.36
N ASP A 109 -20.20 -26.62 -29.83
CA ASP A 109 -20.68 -27.75 -29.03
C ASP A 109 -19.58 -28.47 -28.22
N ALA A 110 -18.30 -28.24 -28.53
CA ALA A 110 -17.15 -28.87 -27.87
C ALA A 110 -16.39 -27.93 -26.91
N MET A 111 -16.70 -26.62 -26.95
CA MET A 111 -16.06 -25.62 -26.11
C MET A 111 -16.91 -25.36 -24.85
N PRO A 112 -16.32 -25.32 -23.64
CA PRO A 112 -17.08 -25.05 -22.42
C PRO A 112 -17.86 -23.73 -22.53
N PRO A 113 -19.12 -23.67 -22.07
CA PRO A 113 -19.88 -22.42 -22.03
C PRO A 113 -19.10 -21.39 -21.19
N ASN A 114 -18.79 -20.23 -21.77
CA ASN A 114 -17.98 -19.12 -21.21
C ASN A 114 -16.45 -19.15 -21.39
N PHE A 115 -15.90 -19.78 -22.43
CA PHE A 115 -14.45 -19.71 -22.73
C PHE A 115 -13.86 -18.28 -22.74
N HIS A 116 -14.62 -17.28 -23.22
CA HIS A 116 -14.19 -15.88 -23.21
C HIS A 116 -14.04 -15.26 -21.81
N LYS A 117 -14.61 -15.87 -20.76
CA LYS A 117 -14.48 -15.44 -19.36
C LYS A 117 -13.35 -16.14 -18.63
N GLU A 118 -12.75 -17.17 -19.20
CA GLU A 118 -11.66 -17.92 -18.59
C GLU A 118 -10.49 -17.01 -18.13
N PRO A 119 -10.02 -16.02 -18.93
CA PRO A 119 -8.95 -15.14 -18.49
C PRO A 119 -9.33 -14.28 -17.28
N PHE A 120 -10.59 -13.82 -17.21
CA PHE A 120 -11.09 -13.07 -16.06
C PHE A 120 -11.16 -13.96 -14.82
N LEU A 121 -11.68 -15.18 -14.94
CA LEU A 121 -11.78 -16.13 -13.83
C LEU A 121 -10.40 -16.53 -13.29
N LEU A 122 -9.41 -16.70 -14.17
CA LEU A 122 -8.03 -16.98 -13.77
C LEU A 122 -7.46 -15.83 -12.93
N GLN A 123 -7.62 -14.59 -13.39
CA GLN A 123 -7.14 -13.41 -12.66
C GLN A 123 -7.88 -13.19 -11.34
N LEU A 124 -9.20 -13.44 -11.33
CA LEU A 124 -10.01 -13.39 -10.12
C LEU A 124 -9.53 -14.44 -9.10
N LYS A 125 -9.25 -15.67 -9.55
CA LYS A 125 -8.73 -16.73 -8.67
C LYS A 125 -7.38 -16.35 -8.06
N VAL A 126 -6.45 -15.86 -8.85
CA VAL A 126 -5.14 -15.39 -8.37
C VAL A 126 -5.29 -14.26 -7.35
N PHE A 127 -6.22 -13.35 -7.59
CA PHE A 127 -6.53 -12.27 -6.66
C PHE A 127 -7.15 -12.78 -5.36
N MET A 128 -8.11 -13.70 -5.43
CA MET A 128 -8.75 -14.29 -4.25
C MET A 128 -7.77 -15.06 -3.38
N ASP A 129 -6.91 -15.89 -3.98
CA ASP A 129 -5.86 -16.61 -3.26
C ASP A 129 -4.93 -15.64 -2.50
N GLU A 130 -4.67 -14.46 -3.07
CA GLU A 130 -3.89 -13.42 -2.42
C GLU A 130 -4.63 -12.76 -1.25
N VAL A 131 -5.92 -12.45 -1.39
CA VAL A 131 -6.76 -11.89 -0.31
C VAL A 131 -6.81 -12.86 0.89
N TYR A 132 -7.00 -14.15 0.64
CA TYR A 132 -6.97 -15.19 1.68
C TYR A 132 -5.64 -15.21 2.42
N GLN A 133 -4.54 -15.15 1.68
CA GLN A 133 -3.22 -15.12 2.28
C GLN A 133 -2.98 -13.87 3.14
N GLN A 134 -3.57 -12.73 2.78
CA GLN A 134 -3.33 -11.45 3.47
C GLN A 134 -4.24 -11.23 4.68
N GLN A 135 -5.34 -11.97 4.83
CA GLN A 135 -6.31 -11.80 5.91
C GLN A 135 -5.71 -11.85 7.34
N LEU A 136 -4.68 -12.68 7.56
CA LEU A 136 -4.03 -12.83 8.88
C LEU A 136 -3.05 -11.68 9.20
N ILE A 137 -2.58 -10.95 8.19
CA ILE A 137 -1.52 -9.93 8.34
C ILE A 137 -1.95 -8.77 9.24
N PRO A 138 -3.11 -8.12 9.04
CA PRO A 138 -3.54 -7.01 9.89
C PRO A 138 -3.72 -7.43 11.35
N THR A 139 -4.25 -8.64 11.58
CA THR A 139 -4.52 -9.16 12.93
C THR A 139 -3.21 -9.39 13.69
N ILE A 140 -2.24 -10.10 13.09
CA ILE A 140 -0.93 -10.33 13.71
C ILE A 140 -0.20 -8.99 13.95
N ARG A 141 -0.24 -8.07 12.97
CA ARG A 141 0.36 -6.73 13.11
C ARG A 141 -0.26 -5.94 14.27
N SER A 142 -1.58 -6.03 14.48
CA SER A 142 -2.26 -5.33 15.56
C SER A 142 -1.78 -5.81 16.94
N TYR A 143 -1.57 -7.12 17.11
CA TYR A 143 -1.01 -7.68 18.33
C TYR A 143 0.45 -7.26 18.53
N LEU A 144 1.29 -7.40 17.49
CA LEU A 144 2.71 -7.03 17.58
C LEU A 144 2.92 -5.54 17.89
N ARG A 145 1.99 -4.66 17.50
CA ARG A 145 2.08 -3.22 17.81
C ARG A 145 1.80 -2.89 19.28
N LEU A 146 1.07 -3.74 20.00
CA LEU A 146 0.67 -3.49 21.39
C LEU A 146 1.70 -3.99 22.41
N TYR A 147 2.56 -4.93 22.01
CA TYR A 147 3.54 -5.55 22.89
C TYR A 147 4.97 -5.12 22.51
N THR A 148 5.86 -5.04 23.50
CA THR A 148 7.31 -4.91 23.28
C THR A 148 7.99 -6.26 23.17
N THR A 149 7.46 -7.24 23.92
CA THR A 149 7.87 -8.65 23.88
C THR A 149 6.62 -9.52 24.01
N LEU A 150 6.53 -10.60 23.23
CA LEU A 150 5.38 -11.49 23.22
C LEU A 150 5.84 -12.95 23.09
N PRO A 151 5.54 -13.84 24.04
CA PRO A 151 5.82 -15.26 23.86
C PRO A 151 4.91 -15.86 22.78
N ILE A 152 5.46 -16.79 21.99
CA ILE A 152 4.75 -17.45 20.87
C ILE A 152 3.47 -18.13 21.35
N SER A 153 3.51 -18.76 22.53
CA SER A 153 2.35 -19.42 23.15
C SER A 153 1.16 -18.49 23.39
N LYS A 154 1.40 -17.23 23.80
CA LYS A 154 0.33 -16.24 23.98
C LYS A 154 -0.25 -15.78 22.65
N LEU A 155 0.60 -15.56 21.64
CA LEU A 155 0.11 -15.19 20.30
C LEU A 155 -0.69 -16.35 19.66
N ALA A 156 -0.26 -17.58 19.88
CA ALA A 156 -0.96 -18.79 19.43
C ALA A 156 -2.33 -18.91 20.12
N ALA A 157 -2.40 -18.65 21.43
CA ALA A 157 -3.66 -18.58 22.16
C ALA A 157 -4.59 -17.46 21.66
N PHE A 158 -4.05 -16.30 21.27
CA PHE A 158 -4.84 -15.20 20.70
C PHE A 158 -5.37 -15.47 19.28
N GLN A 159 -4.65 -16.27 18.49
CA GLN A 159 -5.06 -16.65 17.13
C GLN A 159 -5.83 -17.97 17.08
N GLU A 160 -5.96 -18.70 18.20
CA GLU A 160 -6.55 -20.04 18.27
C GLU A 160 -5.86 -21.05 17.33
N MET A 161 -4.55 -20.90 17.14
CA MET A 161 -3.73 -21.75 16.27
C MET A 161 -2.70 -22.55 17.07
N LYS A 162 -2.17 -23.62 16.48
CA LYS A 162 -1.03 -24.34 17.07
C LYS A 162 0.23 -23.49 17.01
N GLU A 163 1.10 -23.65 18.00
CA GLU A 163 2.37 -22.89 18.09
C GLU A 163 3.28 -23.13 16.88
N ASP A 164 3.29 -24.36 16.33
CA ASP A 164 4.12 -24.72 15.19
C ASP A 164 3.65 -24.06 13.89
N ASP A 165 2.34 -24.02 13.65
CA ASP A 165 1.75 -23.34 12.50
C ASP A 165 2.04 -21.82 12.57
N LEU A 166 1.96 -21.26 13.77
CA LEU A 166 2.29 -19.86 14.01
C LEU A 166 3.77 -19.56 13.77
N ARG A 167 4.70 -20.44 14.17
CA ARG A 167 6.13 -20.29 13.87
C ARG A 167 6.39 -20.25 12.36
N ILE A 168 5.76 -21.13 11.59
CA ILE A 168 5.89 -21.17 10.12
C ILE A 168 5.35 -19.87 9.51
N ILE A 169 4.20 -19.40 9.98
CA ILE A 169 3.59 -18.16 9.53
C ILE A 169 4.50 -16.96 9.86
N LEU A 170 5.06 -16.88 11.08
CA LEU A 170 5.99 -15.83 11.51
C LEU A 170 7.31 -15.84 10.75
N MET A 171 7.85 -17.01 10.41
CA MET A 171 9.01 -17.13 9.53
C MET A 171 8.69 -16.61 8.13
N CYS A 172 7.53 -16.97 7.56
CA CYS A 172 7.03 -16.40 6.30
C CYS A 172 6.83 -14.86 6.37
N PHE A 173 6.59 -14.30 7.55
CA PHE A 173 6.49 -12.85 7.74
C PHE A 173 7.83 -12.13 7.68
N LYS A 174 8.92 -12.77 8.16
CA LYS A 174 10.21 -12.11 8.38
C LYS A 174 11.28 -12.42 7.32
N GLU A 175 11.40 -13.68 6.89
CA GLU A 175 12.61 -14.11 6.19
C GLU A 175 12.65 -13.67 4.73
N CYS A 176 13.65 -12.83 4.43
CA CYS A 176 14.41 -12.92 3.19
C CYS A 176 15.77 -13.51 3.60
N PRO A 177 16.01 -14.82 3.41
CA PRO A 177 17.35 -15.35 3.63
C PRO A 177 18.29 -14.68 2.62
N GLU A 178 19.35 -14.06 3.11
CA GLU A 178 20.46 -13.50 2.32
C GLU A 178 21.29 -14.60 1.62
N SER A 179 20.84 -15.86 1.65
CA SER A 179 21.52 -17.02 1.09
C SER A 179 20.78 -17.58 -0.14
N ASP A 180 21.35 -17.26 -1.29
CA ASP A 180 20.97 -17.47 -2.69
C ASP A 180 20.67 -18.91 -3.20
N LYS A 181 20.25 -19.89 -2.39
CA LYS A 181 20.28 -21.31 -2.86
C LYS A 181 19.00 -22.14 -2.84
N TYR A 182 17.91 -21.72 -2.21
CA TYR A 182 16.62 -22.43 -2.32
C TYR A 182 15.47 -21.42 -2.35
N TRP A 183 15.39 -20.66 -3.45
CA TRP A 183 14.38 -19.62 -3.68
C TRP A 183 13.32 -20.05 -4.68
N VAL A 184 12.70 -21.20 -4.46
CA VAL A 184 11.56 -21.60 -5.28
C VAL A 184 10.54 -22.18 -4.33
N PHE A 185 9.34 -21.61 -4.33
CA PHE A 185 8.11 -22.20 -3.79
C PHE A 185 7.54 -21.72 -2.44
N PHE A 186 7.91 -20.54 -1.94
CA PHE A 186 7.02 -19.84 -0.99
C PHE A 186 6.89 -18.36 -1.40
N PRO A 187 5.67 -17.83 -1.59
CA PRO A 187 5.46 -16.48 -2.10
C PRO A 187 6.08 -15.51 -1.11
N GLN A 188 7.23 -14.97 -1.50
CA GLN A 188 8.00 -14.02 -0.74
C GLN A 188 7.16 -12.75 -0.42
N HIS A 189 7.56 -12.03 0.63
CA HIS A 189 7.37 -10.58 0.79
C HIS A 189 5.99 -10.06 1.29
N LYS A 190 5.49 -10.53 2.43
CA LYS A 190 4.27 -9.93 3.06
C LYS A 190 4.49 -8.61 3.82
N MET A 191 5.74 -8.23 4.15
CA MET A 191 6.06 -6.95 4.82
C MET A 191 7.04 -6.03 4.08
N LYS A 192 7.77 -6.54 3.09
CA LYS A 192 8.69 -5.77 2.24
C LYS A 192 8.09 -5.68 0.85
N ASN A 193 7.69 -4.50 0.41
CA ASN A 193 7.19 -4.34 -0.95
C ASN A 193 8.34 -3.86 -1.85
N ILE A 194 8.34 -4.24 -3.13
CA ILE A 194 9.23 -3.63 -4.11
C ILE A 194 8.70 -2.22 -4.36
N VAL A 195 9.48 -1.23 -3.92
CA VAL A 195 9.12 0.18 -4.02
C VAL A 195 10.05 0.84 -5.00
N TRP A 196 9.48 1.59 -5.95
CA TRP A 196 10.28 2.44 -6.82
C TRP A 196 10.89 3.58 -5.99
N THR A 197 12.22 3.66 -5.97
CA THR A 197 12.96 4.69 -5.23
C THR A 197 13.46 5.77 -6.17
N LYS A 198 14.26 5.39 -7.18
CA LYS A 198 14.78 6.24 -8.27
C LYS A 198 15.16 5.39 -9.49
N GLY A 199 14.87 5.86 -10.71
CA GLY A 199 15.28 5.24 -11.97
C GLY A 199 14.44 5.69 -13.16
N SER A 200 14.93 5.60 -14.40
CA SER A 200 14.13 5.96 -15.57
C SER A 200 13.02 4.93 -15.87
N SER A 201 13.17 3.71 -15.35
CA SER A 201 12.20 2.63 -15.47
C SER A 201 11.36 2.55 -14.19
N GLY A 202 10.04 2.67 -14.30
CA GLY A 202 9.10 2.48 -13.19
C GLY A 202 9.06 1.03 -12.66
N LEU A 203 9.69 0.10 -13.39
CA LEU A 203 9.77 -1.33 -13.05
C LEU A 203 10.95 -1.66 -12.14
N GLU A 204 11.98 -0.82 -12.11
CA GLU A 204 13.14 -0.99 -11.22
C GLU A 204 12.78 -0.49 -9.81
N GLY A 205 13.02 -1.31 -8.79
CA GLY A 205 12.67 -0.94 -7.42
C GLY A 205 13.52 -1.69 -6.41
N GLU A 206 13.68 -1.10 -5.24
CA GLU A 206 14.38 -1.70 -4.12
C GLU A 206 13.35 -2.24 -3.12
N PHE A 207 13.69 -3.33 -2.44
CA PHE A 207 12.85 -3.85 -1.37
C PHE A 207 12.85 -2.86 -0.20
N GLN A 208 11.71 -2.22 0.03
CA GLN A 208 11.51 -1.40 1.22
C GLN A 208 10.48 -2.04 2.13
N SER A 209 10.83 -2.13 3.42
CA SER A 209 9.85 -2.43 4.46
C SER A 209 9.05 -1.17 4.72
N ALA A 210 7.75 -1.21 4.40
CA ALA A 210 6.81 -0.17 4.80
C ALA A 210 6.26 -0.41 6.22
N SER A 211 6.78 -1.42 6.93
CA SER A 211 6.28 -1.79 8.24
C SER A 211 6.94 -0.96 9.33
N GLU A 212 6.14 -0.25 10.10
CA GLU A 212 6.58 0.54 11.26
C GLU A 212 7.17 -0.33 12.39
N VAL A 213 6.95 -1.64 12.34
CA VAL A 213 7.29 -2.60 13.39
C VAL A 213 8.23 -3.65 12.80
N ASP A 214 9.41 -3.78 13.38
CA ASP A 214 10.34 -4.90 13.12
C ASP A 214 10.33 -5.82 14.33
N PHE A 215 10.58 -7.10 14.12
CA PHE A 215 10.60 -8.07 15.22
C PHE A 215 11.63 -9.15 14.99
N TYR A 216 12.17 -9.73 16.06
CA TYR A 216 13.01 -10.91 16.01
C TYR A 216 12.50 -11.97 16.98
N ILE A 217 12.75 -13.22 16.65
CA ILE A 217 12.33 -14.36 17.45
C ILE A 217 13.59 -14.87 18.14
N ASP A 218 13.62 -14.80 19.47
CA ASP A 218 14.62 -15.48 20.29
C ASP A 218 13.94 -16.66 20.98
N LYS A 219 14.25 -17.88 20.50
CA LYS A 219 13.64 -19.14 20.94
C LYS A 219 12.09 -19.08 20.86
N ASP A 220 11.45 -18.83 22.01
CA ASP A 220 10.00 -18.78 22.17
C ASP A 220 9.46 -17.37 22.44
N MET A 221 10.31 -16.36 22.35
CA MET A 221 9.95 -14.97 22.62
C MET A 221 10.14 -14.10 21.37
N ILE A 222 9.08 -13.41 20.99
CA ILE A 222 9.10 -12.41 19.91
C ILE A 222 9.46 -11.07 20.56
N HIS A 223 10.60 -10.51 20.16
CA HIS A 223 11.03 -9.18 20.56
C HIS A 223 10.69 -8.20 19.45
N ILE A 224 10.00 -7.13 19.80
CA ILE A 224 9.52 -6.13 18.85
C ILE A 224 10.41 -4.89 18.98
N ALA A 225 11.05 -4.51 17.88
CA ALA A 225 11.81 -3.28 17.75
C ALA A 225 10.96 -2.23 17.03
N ASP A 226 10.73 -1.09 17.69
CA ASP A 226 10.11 0.05 17.04
C ASP A 226 11.12 0.67 16.07
N THR A 227 10.83 0.59 14.77
CA THR A 227 11.69 1.18 13.73
C THR A 227 11.24 2.57 13.36
N LYS A 228 10.32 3.18 14.12
CA LYS A 228 10.07 4.62 14.02
C LYS A 228 11.35 5.37 14.29
N VAL A 229 12.04 5.68 13.20
CA VAL A 229 12.93 6.81 13.12
C VAL A 229 12.02 8.01 13.39
N ALA A 230 12.01 8.47 14.63
CA ALA A 230 11.36 9.72 15.00
C ALA A 230 11.71 10.73 13.90
N ARG A 231 10.71 11.45 13.37
CA ARG A 231 10.93 12.52 12.40
C ARG A 231 12.14 13.29 12.90
N ARG A 232 13.18 13.41 12.08
CA ARG A 232 14.43 14.10 12.39
C ARG A 232 14.13 15.59 12.65
N TYR A 233 13.48 15.86 13.77
CA TYR A 233 13.26 17.18 14.32
C TYR A 233 14.64 17.80 14.53
N GLY A 234 15.61 16.96 14.97
CA GLY A 234 17.04 17.25 14.93
C GLY A 234 17.50 17.80 13.58
N ASP A 235 17.38 17.07 12.48
CA ASP A 235 17.86 17.55 11.17
C ASP A 235 17.13 18.80 10.66
N PHE A 236 15.82 18.92 10.91
CA PHE A 236 15.08 20.11 10.52
C PHE A 236 15.51 21.32 11.36
N PHE A 237 15.69 21.13 12.67
CA PHE A 237 16.14 22.15 13.61
C PHE A 237 17.59 22.55 13.35
N ILE A 238 18.49 21.60 13.10
CA ILE A 238 19.89 21.82 12.72
C ILE A 238 19.95 22.60 11.39
N ARG A 239 19.17 22.20 10.38
CA ARG A 239 19.09 22.97 9.12
C ARG A 239 18.59 24.39 9.33
N GLN A 240 17.60 24.58 10.20
CA GLN A 240 17.07 25.90 10.50
C GLN A 240 18.07 26.76 11.28
N ILE A 241 18.84 26.18 12.19
CA ILE A 241 19.94 26.84 12.90
C ILE A 241 21.03 27.26 11.92
N HIS A 242 21.50 26.36 11.06
CA HIS A 242 22.52 26.67 10.06
C HIS A 242 22.07 27.81 9.15
N LYS A 243 20.81 27.78 8.71
CA LYS A 243 20.23 28.85 7.90
C LYS A 243 20.11 30.17 8.67
N PHE A 244 19.84 30.12 9.97
CA PHE A 244 19.84 31.31 10.84
C PHE A 244 21.24 31.89 11.01
N GLU A 245 22.25 31.06 11.24
CA GLU A 245 23.65 31.50 11.35
C GLU A 245 24.17 32.10 10.04
N GLU A 246 23.79 31.54 8.89
CA GLU A 246 24.10 32.10 7.57
C GLU A 246 23.51 33.50 7.40
N VAL A 247 22.24 33.70 7.78
CA VAL A 247 21.59 35.02 7.73
C VAL A 247 22.26 36.01 8.69
N VAL A 248 22.59 35.60 9.91
CA VAL A 248 23.30 36.45 10.89
C VAL A 248 24.70 36.82 10.42
N LYS A 249 25.41 35.92 9.73
CA LYS A 249 26.72 36.22 9.12
C LYS A 249 26.61 37.13 7.89
N GLN A 250 25.49 37.10 7.17
CA GLN A 250 25.24 37.95 6.01
C GLN A 250 24.81 39.38 6.38
N ASP A 251 24.22 39.59 7.57
CA ASP A 251 23.78 40.92 8.07
C ASP A 251 24.59 41.40 9.31
N PRO A 252 25.90 41.69 9.22
CA PRO A 252 26.63 42.31 10.33
C PRO A 252 26.27 43.80 10.53
N GLU A 253 25.71 44.49 9.53
CA GLU A 253 25.53 45.95 9.55
C GLU A 253 24.31 46.46 10.34
N LYS A 254 23.35 45.58 10.69
CA LYS A 254 22.15 46.01 11.46
C LYS A 254 22.30 45.91 12.98
N ASN A 255 23.26 45.13 13.49
CA ASN A 255 23.43 44.97 14.95
C ASN A 255 24.25 46.10 15.59
N THR A 256 25.15 46.75 14.85
CA THR A 256 25.87 47.95 15.31
C THR A 256 24.98 49.21 15.31
N GLY A 257 23.98 49.29 14.43
CA GLY A 257 23.05 50.43 14.37
C GLY A 257 21.98 50.46 15.47
N ARG A 258 21.72 49.34 16.15
CA ARG A 258 20.69 49.24 17.20
C ARG A 258 21.22 49.46 18.61
N MET A 259 22.52 49.26 18.84
CA MET A 259 23.15 49.60 20.13
C MET A 259 23.35 51.11 20.32
N ASN A 260 23.51 51.88 19.24
CA ASN A 260 23.71 53.33 19.32
C ASN A 260 22.42 54.15 19.46
N LYS A 261 21.23 53.53 19.45
CA LYS A 261 19.92 54.21 19.64
C LYS A 261 19.28 53.99 21.01
N LEU A 262 20.00 53.35 21.94
CA LEU A 262 19.57 53.16 23.33
C LEU A 262 20.38 54.04 24.31
N THR A 263 21.27 54.90 23.79
CA THR A 263 22.13 55.80 24.56
C THR A 263 22.04 57.26 24.10
N GLU A 264 20.91 57.68 23.52
CA GLU A 264 20.51 59.09 23.39
C GLU A 264 19.10 59.27 23.97
#